data_AF-A0A4Y2RJ66-F1
#
_entry.id   AF-A0A4Y2RJ66-F1
#
_cell.length_a   1.000
_cell.length_b   1.000
_cell.length_c   1.000
_cell.angle_alpha   90.00
_cell.angle_beta   90.00
_cell.angle_gamma   90.00
#
_symmetry.space_group_name_H-M   'P 1'
#
loop_
_entity.id
_entity.type
_entity.pdbx_description
1 polymer ?
#
loop_
_entity_poly.entity_id
_entity_poly.type
_entity_poly.pdbx_seq_one_letter_code
_entity_poly.pdbx_strand_id
1 'polypeptide(L)'
;SVGPSIRSGPGFCPRINKTANGSTEILVASGISKRISVKVDNIQQHIARMRFLCQFNIEGRVKQVNAQLIGEIMYCEEMVVSKTC
;
A
#
# COMPACT_ATOMS: atom_id res chain seq x y z
N SER A 1 21.41 -3.16 -27.54
CA SER A 1 20.41 -2.35 -26.82
C SER A 1 19.46 -3.29 -26.10
N VAL A 2 19.43 -3.26 -24.77
CA VAL A 2 18.45 -4.03 -23.98
C VAL A 2 17.22 -3.14 -23.83
N GLY A 3 16.17 -3.42 -24.60
CA GLY A 3 14.88 -2.73 -24.47
C GLY A 3 14.16 -3.14 -23.17
N PRO A 4 13.22 -2.32 -22.67
CA PRO A 4 12.45 -2.67 -21.48
C PRO A 4 11.73 -4.01 -21.72
N SER A 5 11.85 -4.94 -20.77
CA SER A 5 11.20 -6.24 -20.89
C SER A 5 9.68 -6.06 -20.85
N ILE A 6 9.01 -6.24 -22.00
CA ILE A 6 7.54 -6.26 -22.11
C ILE A 6 7.03 -7.67 -21.74
N ARG A 7 7.35 -8.12 -20.52
CA ARG A 7 6.76 -9.36 -20.01
C ARG A 7 5.32 -9.06 -19.62
N SER A 8 4.42 -9.27 -20.58
CA SER A 8 2.99 -9.12 -20.42
C SER A 8 2.39 -10.40 -19.82
N GLY A 9 1.43 -10.25 -18.91
CA GLY A 9 0.71 -11.37 -18.30
C GLY A 9 0.26 -11.06 -16.87
N PRO A 10 -0.72 -11.83 -16.34
CA PRO A 10 -1.32 -11.57 -15.02
C PRO A 10 -0.29 -11.63 -13.88
N GLY A 11 0.79 -12.39 -14.05
CA GLY A 11 1.88 -12.49 -13.08
C GLY A 11 2.74 -11.23 -12.92
N PHE A 12 2.62 -10.25 -13.84
CA PHE A 12 3.42 -9.02 -13.87
C PHE A 12 2.62 -7.76 -13.46
N CYS A 13 1.35 -7.92 -13.06
CA CYS A 13 0.57 -6.81 -12.54
C CYS A 13 1.10 -6.37 -11.16
N PRO A 14 1.18 -5.05 -10.90
CA PRO A 14 1.43 -4.54 -9.55
C PRO A 14 0.41 -5.10 -8.57
N ARG A 15 0.88 -5.59 -7.42
CA ARG A 15 0.00 -6.20 -6.41
C ARG A 15 0.48 -5.90 -5.00
N ILE A 16 -0.47 -5.88 -4.08
CA ILE A 16 -0.22 -5.91 -2.64
C ILE A 16 -0.53 -7.32 -2.17
N ASN A 17 0.46 -8.03 -1.63
CA ASN A 17 0.28 -9.43 -1.20
C ASN A 17 0.53 -9.65 0.29
N LYS A 18 1.31 -8.79 0.93
CA LYS A 18 1.75 -8.95 2.33
C LYS A 18 1.87 -7.58 2.98
N THR A 19 1.84 -7.58 4.30
CA THR A 19 2.27 -6.46 5.13
C THR A 19 3.80 -6.33 5.08
N ALA A 20 4.33 -5.21 5.60
CA ALA A 20 5.77 -5.01 5.72
C ALA A 20 6.49 -6.08 6.57
N ASN A 21 5.80 -6.75 7.49
CA ASN A 21 6.36 -7.84 8.31
C ASN A 21 6.11 -9.25 7.74
N GLY A 22 5.53 -9.35 6.54
CA GLY A 22 5.27 -10.63 5.86
C GLY A 22 3.95 -11.32 6.25
N SER A 23 3.18 -10.76 7.18
CA SER A 23 1.81 -11.17 7.49
C SER A 23 0.83 -10.82 6.36
N THR A 24 -0.37 -11.39 6.40
CA THR A 24 -1.52 -10.99 5.54
C THR A 24 -2.51 -10.08 6.28
N GLU A 25 -2.28 -9.83 7.56
CA GLU A 25 -3.20 -9.10 8.43
C GLU A 25 -2.53 -7.90 9.09
N ILE A 26 -3.29 -6.80 9.20
CA ILE A 26 -2.89 -5.59 9.92
C ILE A 26 -3.92 -5.33 11.02
N LEU A 27 -3.55 -5.62 12.26
CA LEU A 27 -4.37 -5.32 13.42
C LEU A 27 -4.12 -3.89 13.89
N VAL A 28 -5.19 -3.11 14.02
CA VAL A 28 -5.17 -1.74 14.52
C VAL A 28 -6.25 -1.62 15.59
N ALA A 29 -5.87 -1.27 16.82
CA ALA A 29 -6.83 -1.02 17.88
C ALA A 29 -7.59 0.29 17.62
N SER A 30 -8.87 0.32 17.99
CA SER A 30 -9.72 1.51 17.83
C SER A 30 -9.15 2.69 18.62
N GLY A 31 -9.17 3.88 18.02
CA GLY A 31 -8.68 5.13 18.61
C GLY A 31 -7.17 5.32 18.55
N ILE A 32 -6.38 4.35 18.06
CA ILE A 32 -4.92 4.48 17.98
C ILE A 32 -4.51 5.04 16.61
N SER A 33 -3.62 6.05 16.64
CA SER A 33 -2.89 6.49 15.45
C SER A 33 -1.85 5.45 15.08
N LYS A 34 -1.92 4.91 13.87
CA LYS A 34 -0.97 3.90 13.40
C LYS A 34 -0.57 4.14 11.95
N ARG A 35 0.71 3.95 11.67
CA ARG A 35 1.24 3.88 10.32
C ARG A 35 0.94 2.51 9.71
N ILE A 36 0.47 2.47 8.47
CA ILE A 36 0.16 1.24 7.74
C ILE A 36 1.22 1.04 6.65
N SER A 37 1.83 -0.15 6.63
CA SER A 37 2.87 -0.48 5.64
C SER A 37 2.57 -1.81 4.96
N VAL A 38 2.63 -1.82 3.64
CA VAL A 38 2.36 -3.00 2.79
C VAL A 38 3.49 -3.22 1.80
N LYS A 39 3.73 -4.48 1.45
CA LYS A 39 4.68 -4.85 0.41
C LYS A 39 3.98 -4.83 -0.95
N VAL A 40 4.63 -4.21 -1.93
CA VAL A 40 4.17 -4.12 -3.32
C VAL A 40 5.13 -4.89 -4.21
N ASP A 41 4.60 -5.85 -4.97
CA ASP A 41 5.36 -6.58 -5.99
C ASP A 41 5.07 -6.02 -7.38
N ASN A 42 5.99 -6.25 -8.32
CA ASN A 42 5.85 -5.94 -9.75
C ASN A 42 5.57 -4.46 -10.08
N ILE A 43 5.98 -3.54 -9.21
CA ILE A 43 5.84 -2.12 -9.48
C ILE A 43 6.88 -1.67 -10.50
N GLN A 44 6.42 -1.11 -11.62
CA GLN A 44 7.30 -0.62 -12.67
C GLN A 44 7.96 0.70 -12.26
N GLN A 45 9.19 0.94 -12.70
CA GLN A 45 9.97 2.11 -12.30
C GLN A 45 9.28 3.46 -12.57
N HIS A 46 8.47 3.56 -13.64
CA HIS A 46 7.73 4.78 -13.94
C HIS A 46 6.57 5.00 -12.95
N ILE A 47 5.89 3.93 -12.53
CA ILE A 47 4.82 3.98 -11.52
C ILE A 47 5.42 4.31 -10.15
N ALA A 48 6.58 3.75 -9.82
CA ALA A 48 7.27 3.97 -8.55
C ALA A 48 7.60 5.45 -8.24
N ARG A 49 7.62 6.31 -9.27
CA ARG A 49 7.87 7.77 -9.16
C ARG A 49 6.59 8.59 -9.04
N MET A 50 5.42 7.97 -9.13
CA MET A 50 4.14 8.66 -8.99
C MET A 50 3.86 8.99 -7.52
N ARG A 51 2.91 9.90 -7.30
CA ARG A 51 2.37 10.15 -5.96
C ARG A 51 1.37 9.05 -5.60
N PHE A 52 1.53 8.48 -4.42
CA PHE A 52 0.61 7.45 -3.90
C PHE A 52 -0.27 8.00 -2.79
N LEU A 53 -1.47 7.43 -2.68
CA LEU A 53 -2.42 7.66 -1.60
C LEU A 53 -2.88 6.29 -1.08
N CYS A 54 -3.06 6.18 0.24
CA CYS A 54 -3.78 5.05 0.83
C CYS A 54 -5.20 5.47 1.15
N GLN A 55 -6.18 4.71 0.64
CA GLN A 55 -7.59 4.93 0.90
C GLN A 55 -8.12 3.84 1.84
N PHE A 56 -8.64 4.26 2.98
CA PHE A 56 -9.25 3.39 3.98
C PHE A 56 -10.75 3.62 3.98
N ASN A 57 -11.52 2.57 3.77
CA ASN A 57 -12.97 2.59 3.92
C ASN A 57 -13.34 1.85 5.22
N ILE A 58 -13.72 2.60 6.25
CA ILE A 58 -14.10 2.06 7.56
C ILE A 58 -15.56 2.42 7.78
N GLU A 59 -16.44 1.41 7.78
CA GLU A 59 -17.89 1.61 8.04
C GLU A 59 -18.53 2.67 7.12
N GLY A 60 -18.11 2.72 5.85
CA GLY A 60 -18.61 3.66 4.85
C GLY A 60 -17.94 5.04 4.88
N ARG A 61 -17.06 5.30 5.86
CA ARG A 61 -16.26 6.54 5.91
C ARG A 61 -14.93 6.32 5.20
N VAL A 62 -14.73 7.06 4.11
CA VAL A 62 -13.51 7.01 3.32
C VAL A 62 -12.52 8.05 3.86
N LYS A 63 -11.33 7.61 4.23
CA LYS A 63 -10.20 8.45 4.61
C LYS A 63 -9.03 8.22 3.65
N GLN A 64 -8.41 9.29 3.20
CA GLN A 64 -7.22 9.25 2.36
C GLN A 64 -6.05 9.87 3.11
N VAL A 65 -4.89 9.24 3.00
CA VAL A 65 -3.61 9.75 3.51
C VAL A 65 -2.55 9.61 2.43
N ASN A 66 -1.49 10.42 2.48
CA ASN A 66 -0.41 10.24 1.52
C ASN A 66 0.33 8.92 1.77
N ALA A 67 1.00 8.44 0.74
CA ALA A 67 1.85 7.27 0.84
C ALA A 67 3.16 7.46 0.09
N GLN A 68 4.20 6.79 0.58
CA GLN A 68 5.52 6.79 -0.03
C GLN A 68 5.96 5.35 -0.29
N LEU A 69 6.44 5.09 -1.50
CA LEU A 69 7.06 3.81 -1.85
C LEU A 69 8.57 3.92 -1.62
N ILE A 70 9.12 3.09 -0.74
CA ILE A 70 10.56 2.98 -0.47
C ILE A 70 10.97 1.53 -0.69
N GLY A 71 11.75 1.29 -1.73
CA GLY A 71 12.04 -0.07 -2.20
C GLY A 71 10.75 -0.78 -2.62
N GLU A 72 10.42 -1.89 -1.96
CA GLU A 72 9.20 -2.67 -2.19
C GLU A 72 8.10 -2.40 -1.16
N ILE A 73 8.30 -1.45 -0.24
CA ILE A 73 7.34 -1.17 0.84
C ILE A 73 6.66 0.17 0.61
N MET A 74 5.32 0.13 0.54
CA MET A 74 4.45 1.29 0.56
C MET A 74 4.13 1.66 2.01
N TYR A 75 4.48 2.88 2.41
CA TYR A 75 4.22 3.44 3.73
C TYR A 75 3.09 4.47 3.61
N CYS A 76 1.92 4.14 4.12
CA CYS A 76 0.83 5.11 4.30
C CYS A 76 1.16 6.00 5.50
N GLU A 77 0.90 7.31 5.42
CA GLU A 77 0.98 8.20 6.58
C GLU A 77 0.06 7.74 7.72
N GLU A 78 0.33 8.25 8.92
CA GLU A 78 -0.42 7.87 10.10
C GLU A 78 -1.91 8.23 9.97
N MET A 79 -2.75 7.29 10.41
CA MET A 79 -4.17 7.57 10.59
C MET A 79 -4.69 6.95 11.87
N VAL A 80 -5.64 7.66 12.50
CA VAL A 80 -6.49 7.10 13.54
C VAL A 80 -7.60 6.28 12.89
N VAL A 81 -7.69 5.01 13.28
CA VAL A 81 -8.81 4.13 12.99
C VAL A 81 -9.75 4.20 14.18
N SER A 82 -10.94 4.77 14.02
CA SER A 82 -11.98 4.75 15.04
C SER A 82 -13.17 3.94 14.55
N LYS A 83 -13.62 3.01 15.38
CA LYS A 83 -14.96 2.43 15.28
C LYS A 83 -15.85 3.08 16.32
N THR A 84 -17.08 3.38 15.93
CA THR A 84 -18.12 3.82 16.85
C THR A 84 -18.78 2.57 17.41
N CYS A 85 -18.62 2.31 18.71
CA CYS A 85 -19.36 1.25 19.39
C CYS A 85 -20.78 1.71 19.70
#